data_AF-A0AA37XJE5-F1
#
_entry.id   AF-A0AA37XJE5-F1
#
_cell.length_a   1.000
_cell.length_b   1.000
_cell.length_c   1.000
_cell.angle_alpha   90.00
_cell.angle_beta   90.00
_cell.angle_gamma   90.00
#
_symmetry.space_group_name_H-M   'P 1'
#
loop_
_entity.id
_entity.type
_entity.pdbx_description
1 polymer ?
#
loop_
_entity_poly.entity_id
_entity_poly.type
_entity_poly.pdbx_seq_one_letter_code
_entity_poly.pdbx_strand_id
1 'polypeptide(L)'
;MTEELRCVGCGAVIQTEDKNKIGYTPKSVLEKGVETGEIYCQRCFRLRHYNEIQDVSLTDDDFLGLLNEIGQNDALIVNVVDIFDFNGSLIPSLHRFVGDNPVLLVGNKVDVLPKSLKRTKLKQWMKEQAHEKGLRPIDVLLTSAQKSEELDTLLEMIEKYRNGRDVYIVGVTNVGKSTLVNQIINQTAEIQNLITTSKFPGTTLDKIEIPLEDGHSLIDTPGIIHRHQMAHYLGTKDLQLIAPQKEIKPKTYQLNPGQTLFLGG
;
A
#
# COMPACT_ATOMS: atom_id res chain seq x y z
N MET A 1 -8.60 -14.07 36.51
CA MET A 1 -8.11 -14.12 35.12
C MET A 1 -9.13 -13.36 34.30
N THR A 2 -8.89 -12.09 34.02
CA THR A 2 -9.74 -11.28 33.12
C THR A 2 -9.51 -11.79 31.71
N GLU A 3 -10.53 -12.40 31.09
CA GLU A 3 -10.47 -12.79 29.69
C GLU A 3 -10.25 -11.54 28.83
N GLU A 4 -9.13 -11.49 28.13
CA GLU A 4 -8.86 -10.43 27.17
C GLU A 4 -9.79 -10.61 25.96
N LEU A 5 -10.74 -9.68 25.80
CA LEU A 5 -11.64 -9.65 24.65
C LEU A 5 -10.82 -9.41 23.38
N ARG A 6 -10.93 -10.31 22.40
CA ARG A 6 -10.21 -10.21 21.12
C ARG A 6 -11.16 -9.98 19.95
N CYS A 7 -10.68 -9.24 18.97
CA CYS A 7 -11.39 -9.01 17.72
C CYS A 7 -11.50 -10.31 16.91
N VAL A 8 -12.70 -10.70 16.51
CA VAL A 8 -12.94 -11.89 15.66
C VAL A 8 -12.29 -11.74 14.27
N GLY A 9 -12.19 -10.51 13.76
CA GLY A 9 -11.49 -10.21 12.51
C GLY A 9 -9.96 -10.35 12.64
N CYS A 10 -9.27 -9.39 13.25
CA CYS A 10 -7.81 -9.32 13.25
C CYS A 10 -7.09 -9.98 14.44
N GLY A 11 -7.82 -10.54 15.41
CA GLY A 11 -7.25 -11.15 16.62
C GLY A 11 -6.70 -10.19 17.67
N ALA A 12 -6.75 -8.87 17.43
CA ALA A 12 -6.22 -7.87 18.36
C ALA A 12 -7.03 -7.77 19.66
N VAL A 13 -6.35 -7.43 20.76
CA VAL A 13 -6.98 -7.13 22.06
C VAL A 13 -7.84 -5.88 21.91
N ILE A 14 -9.10 -5.98 22.29
CA ILE A 14 -10.06 -4.89 22.19
C ILE A 14 -9.79 -3.85 23.26
N GLN A 15 -9.76 -2.59 22.84
CA GLN A 15 -9.62 -1.44 23.73
C GLN A 15 -10.61 -0.34 23.32
N THR A 16 -10.97 0.54 24.26
CA THR A 16 -11.98 1.58 24.05
C THR A 16 -11.44 2.99 24.31
N GLU A 17 -10.14 3.11 24.55
CA GLU A 17 -9.47 4.32 25.05
C GLU A 17 -8.91 5.18 23.93
N ASP A 18 -8.19 4.58 22.98
CA ASP A 18 -7.45 5.31 21.94
C ASP A 18 -7.94 4.93 20.55
N LYS A 19 -8.61 5.87 19.88
CA LYS A 19 -9.18 5.66 18.54
C LYS A 19 -8.13 5.31 17.46
N ASN A 20 -6.88 5.68 17.66
CA ASN A 20 -5.81 5.51 16.67
C ASN A 20 -4.99 4.23 16.90
N LYS A 21 -5.21 3.52 18.01
CA LYS A 21 -4.51 2.27 18.34
C LYS A 21 -5.29 1.04 17.89
N ILE A 22 -4.53 -0.05 17.68
CA ILE A 22 -5.07 -1.36 17.31
C ILE A 22 -6.12 -1.80 18.34
N GLY A 23 -7.17 -2.45 17.85
CA GLY A 23 -8.21 -3.01 18.72
C GLY A 23 -9.23 -1.98 19.21
N TYR A 24 -9.19 -0.74 18.74
CA TYR A 24 -10.18 0.26 19.14
C TYR A 24 -11.59 -0.15 18.74
N THR A 25 -12.51 -0.15 19.70
CA THR A 25 -13.96 -0.26 19.49
C THR A 25 -14.66 0.78 20.37
N PRO A 26 -15.67 1.52 19.88
CA PRO A 26 -16.47 2.39 20.73
C PRO A 26 -17.18 1.60 21.84
N LYS A 27 -17.27 2.13 23.06
CA LYS A 27 -17.91 1.45 24.21
C LYS A 27 -19.33 0.96 23.90
N SER A 28 -20.11 1.76 23.17
CA SER A 28 -21.48 1.42 22.75
C SER A 28 -21.57 0.23 21.79
N VAL A 29 -20.49 -0.08 21.07
CA VAL A 29 -20.39 -1.24 20.17
C VAL A 29 -19.83 -2.45 20.92
N LEU A 30 -18.91 -2.22 21.88
CA LEU A 30 -18.40 -3.26 22.76
C LEU A 30 -19.53 -3.93 23.54
N GLU A 31 -20.40 -3.13 24.18
CA GLU A 31 -21.54 -3.62 24.98
C GLU A 31 -22.47 -4.50 24.15
N LYS A 32 -22.76 -4.11 22.91
CA LYS A 32 -23.59 -4.90 21.97
C LYS A 32 -22.88 -6.15 21.45
N GLY A 33 -21.57 -6.06 21.21
CA GLY A 33 -20.77 -7.17 20.70
C GLY A 33 -20.51 -8.26 21.75
N VAL A 34 -20.48 -7.91 23.04
CA VAL A 34 -20.41 -8.87 24.14
C VAL A 34 -21.69 -9.70 24.24
N GLU A 35 -22.86 -9.11 23.95
CA GLU A 35 -24.14 -9.83 23.91
C GLU A 35 -24.25 -10.80 22.73
N THR A 36 -23.68 -10.46 21.57
CA THR A 36 -23.74 -11.29 20.36
C THR A 36 -22.57 -12.27 20.22
N GLY A 37 -21.52 -12.13 21.01
CA GLY A 37 -20.29 -12.94 20.92
C GLY A 37 -19.40 -12.60 19.72
N GLU A 38 -19.81 -11.67 18.85
CA GLU A 38 -19.05 -11.24 17.68
C GLU A 38 -18.57 -9.79 17.85
N ILE A 39 -17.36 -9.63 18.38
CA ILE A 39 -16.75 -8.30 18.56
C ILE A 39 -15.74 -8.05 17.43
N TYR A 40 -15.98 -6.97 16.69
CA TYR A 40 -15.05 -6.46 15.70
C TYR A 40 -14.42 -5.16 16.20
N CYS A 41 -13.12 -4.98 15.96
CA CYS A 41 -12.48 -3.68 16.08
C CYS A 41 -13.02 -2.73 14.99
N GLN A 42 -12.92 -1.43 15.21
CA GLN A 42 -13.36 -0.40 14.27
C GLN A 42 -12.78 -0.62 12.87
N ARG A 43 -11.52 -1.06 12.79
CA ARG A 43 -10.85 -1.40 11.53
C ARG A 43 -11.49 -2.59 10.82
N CYS A 44 -11.70 -3.72 11.50
CA CYS A 44 -12.34 -4.91 10.91
C CYS A 44 -13.79 -4.63 10.52
N PHE A 45 -14.52 -3.85 11.31
CA PHE A 45 -15.88 -3.43 10.99
C PHE A 45 -15.92 -2.59 9.72
N ARG A 46 -14.99 -1.63 9.57
CA ARG A 46 -14.89 -0.78 8.38
C ARG A 46 -14.44 -1.54 7.14
N LEU A 47 -13.49 -2.45 7.27
CA LEU A 47 -13.08 -3.33 6.19
C LEU A 47 -14.25 -4.18 5.70
N ARG A 48 -15.03 -4.77 6.60
CA ARG A 48 -16.14 -5.68 6.24
C ARG A 48 -17.34 -4.97 5.62
N HIS A 49 -17.66 -3.74 6.07
CA HIS A 49 -18.86 -3.04 5.63
C HIS A 49 -18.63 -1.95 4.59
N TYR A 50 -17.45 -1.34 4.58
CA TYR A 50 -17.11 -0.23 3.70
C TYR A 50 -15.89 -0.51 2.82
N ASN A 51 -15.26 -1.68 2.95
CA ASN A 51 -14.01 -2.02 2.26
C ASN A 51 -12.90 -0.97 2.50
N GLU A 52 -12.95 -0.29 3.66
CA GLU A 52 -12.10 0.83 4.03
C GLU A 52 -11.07 0.37 5.07
N ILE A 53 -9.79 0.36 4.71
CA ILE A 53 -8.69 0.06 5.64
C ILE A 53 -8.40 1.33 6.45
N GLN A 54 -8.54 1.26 7.78
CA GLN A 54 -8.02 2.30 8.67
C GLN A 54 -6.52 2.10 8.87
N ASP A 55 -5.75 3.14 8.58
CA ASP A 55 -4.32 3.20 8.87
C ASP A 55 -4.12 3.24 10.39
N VAL A 56 -3.52 2.18 10.93
CA VAL A 56 -2.93 2.23 12.27
C VAL A 56 -1.55 2.83 12.11
N SER A 57 -1.21 3.80 12.95
CA SER A 57 0.17 4.28 13.06
C SER A 57 1.05 3.18 13.67
N LEU A 58 1.65 2.34 12.82
CA LEU A 58 2.77 1.51 13.23
C LEU A 58 3.91 2.41 13.69
N THR A 59 4.60 2.00 14.76
CA THR A 59 5.83 2.70 15.15
C THR A 59 6.95 2.39 14.16
N ASP A 60 7.96 3.25 14.12
CA ASP A 60 9.13 3.04 13.26
C ASP A 60 9.82 1.69 13.58
N ASP A 61 9.79 1.23 14.84
CA ASP A 61 10.39 -0.05 15.28
C ASP A 61 9.60 -1.28 14.83
N ASP A 62 8.26 -1.25 14.92
CA ASP A 62 7.39 -2.34 14.44
C ASP A 62 7.60 -2.57 12.93
N PHE A 63 7.78 -1.47 12.20
CA PHE A 63 8.07 -1.50 10.77
C PHE A 63 9.43 -2.12 10.44
N LEU A 64 10.48 -1.75 11.18
CA LEU A 64 11.79 -2.36 11.01
C LEU A 64 11.77 -3.86 11.33
N GLY A 65 11.00 -4.28 12.33
CA GLY A 65 10.75 -5.69 12.61
C GLY A 65 10.11 -6.42 11.42
N LEU A 66 9.07 -5.84 10.84
CA LEU A 66 8.38 -6.37 9.67
C LEU A 66 9.29 -6.49 8.45
N LEU A 67 10.07 -5.44 8.13
CA LEU A 67 11.00 -5.50 6.99
C LEU A 67 12.10 -6.54 7.17
N ASN A 68 12.63 -6.67 8.39
CA ASN A 68 13.63 -7.70 8.69
C ASN A 68 13.05 -9.11 8.56
N GLU A 69 11.80 -9.33 8.98
CA GLU A 69 11.10 -10.60 8.79
C GLU A 69 10.96 -10.91 7.29
N ILE A 70 10.54 -9.93 6.49
CA ILE A 70 10.43 -10.06 5.03
C ILE A 70 11.79 -10.38 4.40
N GLY A 71 12.87 -9.73 4.88
CA GLY A 71 14.23 -9.97 4.39
C GLY A 71 14.80 -11.34 4.71
N GLN A 72 14.25 -12.05 5.69
CA GLN A 72 14.67 -13.42 6.02
C GLN A 72 14.04 -14.48 5.10
N ASN A 73 12.94 -14.13 4.42
CA ASN A 73 12.27 -15.01 3.47
C ASN A 73 12.85 -14.80 2.07
N ASP A 74 13.00 -15.87 1.28
CA ASP A 74 13.37 -15.77 -0.14
C ASP A 74 12.13 -15.39 -0.95
N ALA A 75 12.02 -14.12 -1.30
CA ALA A 75 10.82 -13.54 -1.88
C ALA A 75 11.14 -12.40 -2.87
N LEU A 76 10.18 -12.10 -3.75
CA LEU A 76 10.21 -10.88 -4.56
C LEU A 76 9.60 -9.73 -3.77
N ILE A 77 10.31 -8.62 -3.67
CA ILE A 77 9.79 -7.40 -3.05
C ILE A 77 9.26 -6.46 -4.11
N VAL A 78 7.97 -6.17 -4.08
CA VAL A 78 7.32 -5.19 -4.94
C VAL A 78 7.16 -3.88 -4.17
N ASN A 79 8.04 -2.91 -4.44
CA ASN A 79 8.00 -1.60 -3.79
C ASN A 79 7.14 -0.62 -4.60
N VAL A 80 5.98 -0.27 -4.07
CA VAL A 80 5.01 0.64 -4.68
C VAL A 80 5.28 2.08 -4.23
N VAL A 81 5.49 2.97 -5.20
CA VAL A 81 5.74 4.40 -4.97
C VAL A 81 4.75 5.27 -5.75
N ASP A 82 4.38 6.42 -5.19
CA ASP A 82 3.65 7.45 -5.92
C ASP A 82 4.62 8.23 -6.82
N ILE A 83 4.33 8.35 -8.12
CA ILE A 83 5.16 9.13 -9.06
C ILE A 83 5.13 10.64 -8.79
N PHE A 84 4.09 11.17 -8.14
CA PHE A 84 3.99 12.60 -7.81
C PHE A 84 4.72 12.94 -6.52
N ASP A 85 4.85 11.97 -5.62
CA ASP A 85 5.59 12.10 -4.37
C ASP A 85 6.64 10.98 -4.25
N PHE A 86 7.51 10.87 -5.26
CA PHE A 86 8.51 9.78 -5.30
C PHE A 86 9.43 9.81 -4.08
N ASN A 87 9.91 10.99 -3.69
CA ASN A 87 10.81 11.15 -2.54
C ASN A 87 10.11 10.86 -1.21
N GLY A 88 8.86 11.29 -1.04
CA GLY A 88 8.07 10.94 0.14
C GLY A 88 7.63 9.48 0.18
N SER A 89 7.59 8.82 -0.98
CA SER A 89 7.16 7.43 -1.14
C SER A 89 8.27 6.39 -1.08
N LEU A 90 9.51 6.79 -1.30
CA LEU A 90 10.63 5.88 -1.32
C LEU A 90 11.06 5.54 0.12
N ILE A 91 10.96 4.26 0.48
CA ILE A 91 11.39 3.75 1.78
C ILE A 91 12.92 3.85 1.87
N PRO A 92 13.48 4.69 2.76
CA PRO A 92 14.92 4.84 2.89
C PRO A 92 15.55 3.52 3.36
N SER A 93 16.71 3.18 2.79
CA SER A 93 17.47 1.99 3.21
C SER A 93 16.72 0.66 3.09
N LEU A 94 15.65 0.56 2.28
CA LEU A 94 14.90 -0.69 2.10
C LEU A 94 15.82 -1.89 1.81
N HIS A 95 16.82 -1.69 0.93
CA HIS A 95 17.83 -2.70 0.58
C HIS A 95 18.61 -3.28 1.78
N ARG A 96 18.74 -2.55 2.90
CA ARG A 96 19.42 -3.05 4.09
C ARG A 96 18.58 -4.08 4.85
N PHE A 97 17.27 -3.98 4.74
CA PHE A 97 16.33 -4.80 5.49
C PHE A 97 15.81 -5.97 4.67
N VAL A 98 15.66 -5.80 3.35
CA VAL A 98 15.19 -6.88 2.47
C VAL A 98 16.30 -7.86 2.06
N GLY A 99 17.55 -7.64 2.50
CA GLY A 99 18.67 -8.53 2.23
C GLY A 99 18.99 -8.66 0.74
N ASP A 100 19.18 -9.90 0.27
CA ASP A 100 19.48 -10.24 -1.12
C ASP A 100 18.24 -10.38 -2.01
N ASN A 101 17.04 -10.12 -1.44
CA ASN A 101 15.80 -10.26 -2.19
C ASN A 101 15.72 -9.26 -3.36
N PRO A 102 15.30 -9.71 -4.56
CA PRO A 102 15.11 -8.82 -5.69
C PRO A 102 13.99 -7.81 -5.40
N VAL A 103 14.24 -6.56 -5.77
CA VAL A 103 13.27 -5.46 -5.60
C VAL A 103 12.74 -5.00 -6.96
N LEU A 104 11.45 -5.16 -7.20
CA LEU A 104 10.73 -4.57 -8.32
C LEU A 104 10.14 -3.23 -7.89
N LEU A 105 10.53 -2.14 -8.57
CA LEU A 105 10.01 -0.80 -8.26
C LEU A 105 8.80 -0.49 -9.14
N VAL A 106 7.68 -0.11 -8.53
CA VAL A 106 6.41 0.13 -9.21
C VAL A 106 5.94 1.56 -8.96
N GLY A 107 5.97 2.40 -9.99
CA GLY A 107 5.43 3.75 -9.96
C GLY A 107 3.94 3.74 -10.26
N ASN A 108 3.11 4.03 -9.26
CA ASN A 108 1.65 4.06 -9.37
C ASN A 108 1.13 5.46 -9.75
N LYS A 109 -0.15 5.54 -10.13
CA LYS A 109 -0.90 6.77 -10.49
C LYS A 109 -0.50 7.42 -11.81
N VAL A 110 0.04 6.64 -12.76
CA VAL A 110 0.50 7.18 -14.06
C VAL A 110 -0.61 7.67 -14.97
N ASP A 111 -1.86 7.32 -14.67
CA ASP A 111 -3.07 7.83 -15.31
C ASP A 111 -3.24 9.35 -15.15
N VAL A 112 -2.63 9.92 -14.12
CA VAL A 112 -2.72 11.35 -13.81
C VAL A 112 -1.65 12.17 -14.53
N LEU A 113 -0.62 11.52 -15.10
CA LEU A 113 0.43 12.23 -15.83
C LEU A 113 -0.06 12.76 -17.18
N PRO A 114 0.46 13.93 -17.63
CA PRO A 114 0.19 14.42 -18.98
C PRO A 114 0.62 13.42 -20.04
N LYS A 115 -0.22 13.16 -21.05
CA LYS A 115 0.08 12.23 -22.16
C LYS A 115 1.33 12.59 -22.96
N SER A 116 1.78 13.84 -22.90
CA SER A 116 3.01 14.30 -23.54
C SER A 116 4.29 13.73 -22.88
N LEU A 117 4.18 13.20 -21.66
CA LEU A 117 5.32 12.67 -20.91
C LEU A 117 5.66 11.25 -21.37
N LYS A 118 6.91 11.07 -21.82
CA LYS A 118 7.40 9.77 -22.31
C LYS A 118 7.65 8.81 -21.14
N ARG A 119 6.92 7.69 -21.11
CA ARG A 119 7.08 6.61 -20.11
C ARG A 119 8.52 6.14 -19.92
N THR A 120 9.28 6.00 -21.01
CA THR A 120 10.69 5.58 -20.96
C THR A 120 11.56 6.55 -20.15
N LYS A 121 11.34 7.87 -20.30
CA LYS A 121 12.07 8.88 -19.54
C LYS A 121 11.71 8.83 -18.06
N LEU A 122 10.45 8.60 -17.74
CA LEU A 122 10.01 8.48 -16.35
C LEU A 122 10.62 7.24 -15.68
N LYS A 123 10.60 6.08 -16.34
CA LYS A 123 11.24 4.86 -15.83
C LYS A 123 12.73 5.08 -15.57
N GLN A 124 13.43 5.72 -16.51
CA GLN A 124 14.84 6.05 -16.34
C GLN A 124 15.08 6.98 -15.16
N TRP A 125 14.31 8.06 -15.06
CA TRP A 125 14.40 9.00 -13.94
C TRP A 125 14.15 8.31 -12.59
N MET A 126 13.10 7.47 -12.49
CA MET A 126 12.82 6.71 -11.26
C MET A 126 13.97 5.77 -10.89
N LYS A 127 14.59 5.12 -11.87
CA LYS A 127 15.75 4.25 -11.64
C LYS A 127 16.94 5.02 -11.12
N GLU A 128 17.24 6.18 -11.71
CA GLU A 128 18.32 7.09 -11.27
C GLU A 128 18.07 7.58 -9.84
N GLN A 129 16.85 8.04 -9.54
CA GLN A 129 16.48 8.51 -8.20
C GLN A 129 16.51 7.38 -7.15
N ALA A 130 16.08 6.16 -7.51
CA ALA A 130 16.21 5.01 -6.63
C ALA A 130 17.68 4.71 -6.31
N HIS A 131 18.55 4.73 -7.34
CA HIS A 131 19.99 4.49 -7.20
C HIS A 131 20.66 5.54 -6.30
N GLU A 132 20.33 6.82 -6.45
CA GLU A 132 20.84 7.90 -5.60
C GLU A 132 20.50 7.70 -4.12
N LYS A 133 19.39 7.03 -3.83
CA LYS A 133 18.94 6.69 -2.48
C LYS A 133 19.38 5.29 -2.01
N GLY A 134 20.25 4.64 -2.79
CA GLY A 134 20.82 3.33 -2.48
C GLY A 134 19.91 2.14 -2.79
N LEU A 135 18.73 2.35 -3.39
CA LEU A 135 17.87 1.26 -3.86
C LEU A 135 18.26 0.88 -5.30
N ARG A 136 18.53 -0.41 -5.52
CA ARG A 136 18.89 -0.95 -6.84
C ARG A 136 17.80 -1.92 -7.31
N PRO A 137 16.72 -1.43 -7.93
CA PRO A 137 15.65 -2.30 -8.37
C PRO A 137 16.09 -3.13 -9.59
N ILE A 138 15.62 -4.37 -9.67
CA ILE A 138 15.85 -5.26 -10.82
C ILE A 138 15.17 -4.72 -12.09
N ASP A 139 14.01 -4.06 -11.93
CA ASP A 139 13.28 -3.40 -13.00
C ASP A 139 12.38 -2.28 -12.43
N VAL A 140 11.94 -1.39 -13.31
CA VAL A 140 11.01 -0.30 -12.98
C VAL A 140 9.78 -0.37 -13.87
N LEU A 141 8.62 -0.50 -13.23
CA LEU A 141 7.32 -0.53 -13.87
C LEU A 141 6.51 0.72 -13.54
N LEU A 142 5.62 1.03 -14.46
CA LEU A 142 4.69 2.13 -14.38
C LEU A 142 3.30 1.52 -14.47
N THR A 143 2.47 1.78 -13.47
CA THR A 143 1.12 1.24 -13.39
C THR A 143 0.13 2.31 -12.94
N SER A 144 -1.13 2.04 -13.21
CA SER A 144 -2.26 2.77 -12.69
C SER A 144 -3.22 1.72 -12.20
N ALA A 145 -3.45 1.66 -10.88
CA ALA A 145 -4.40 0.72 -10.29
C ALA A 145 -5.82 0.83 -10.90
N GLN A 146 -6.15 1.93 -11.59
CA GLN A 146 -7.44 2.10 -12.27
C GLN A 146 -7.51 1.46 -13.68
N LYS A 147 -6.40 0.95 -14.23
CA LYS A 147 -6.33 0.44 -15.61
C LYS A 147 -5.91 -1.03 -15.62
N SER A 148 -6.81 -1.90 -16.09
CA SER A 148 -6.59 -3.35 -16.14
C SER A 148 -5.37 -3.77 -16.97
N GLU A 149 -5.18 -3.21 -18.17
CA GLU A 149 -4.04 -3.57 -19.04
C GLU A 149 -2.67 -3.33 -18.38
N GLU A 150 -2.56 -2.27 -17.58
CA GLU A 150 -1.33 -1.93 -16.85
C GLU A 150 -1.13 -2.83 -15.63
N LEU A 151 -2.22 -3.38 -15.08
CA LEU A 151 -2.21 -4.36 -14.01
C LEU A 151 -1.80 -5.74 -14.54
N ASP A 152 -2.32 -6.15 -15.70
CA ASP A 152 -1.95 -7.41 -16.36
C ASP A 152 -0.44 -7.43 -16.64
N THR A 153 0.08 -6.34 -17.21
CA THR A 153 1.53 -6.16 -17.44
C THR A 153 2.33 -6.24 -16.13
N LEU A 154 1.79 -5.71 -15.03
CA LEU A 154 2.46 -5.78 -13.72
C LEU A 154 2.49 -7.23 -13.21
N LEU A 155 1.38 -7.96 -13.30
CA LEU A 155 1.29 -9.36 -12.88
C LEU A 155 2.21 -10.26 -13.69
N GLU A 156 2.28 -10.09 -15.02
CA GLU A 156 3.23 -10.82 -15.88
C GLU A 156 4.69 -10.60 -15.45
N MET A 157 5.04 -9.37 -15.10
CA MET A 157 6.40 -9.03 -14.68
C MET A 157 6.71 -9.51 -13.27
N ILE A 158 5.72 -9.51 -12.37
CA ILE A 158 5.82 -10.15 -11.05
C ILE A 158 6.09 -11.64 -11.22
N GLU A 159 5.32 -12.32 -12.07
CA GLU A 159 5.49 -13.75 -12.37
C GLU A 159 6.90 -14.03 -12.92
N LYS A 160 7.33 -13.22 -13.88
CA LYS A 160 8.67 -13.32 -14.48
C LYS A 160 9.80 -13.17 -13.48
N TYR A 161 9.68 -12.29 -12.49
CA TYR A 161 10.78 -12.00 -11.56
C TYR A 161 10.70 -12.76 -10.25
N ARG A 162 9.51 -13.24 -9.85
CA ARG A 162 9.36 -14.02 -8.63
C ARG A 162 10.00 -15.39 -8.75
N ASN A 163 10.08 -15.99 -9.94
CA ASN A 163 10.74 -17.29 -10.15
C ASN A 163 10.27 -18.38 -9.15
N GLY A 164 8.96 -18.48 -8.91
CA GLY A 164 8.41 -19.43 -7.93
C GLY A 164 8.78 -19.08 -6.48
N ARG A 165 8.74 -17.79 -6.13
CA ARG A 165 8.88 -17.29 -4.76
C ARG A 165 7.63 -16.54 -4.34
N ASP A 166 7.50 -16.33 -3.03
CA ASP A 166 6.49 -15.45 -2.48
C ASP A 166 6.73 -13.99 -2.90
N VAL A 167 5.67 -13.18 -2.87
CA VAL A 167 5.72 -11.78 -3.31
C VAL A 167 5.26 -10.88 -2.18
N TYR A 168 6.12 -10.00 -1.67
CA TYR A 168 5.72 -9.00 -0.68
C TYR A 168 5.50 -7.65 -1.34
N ILE A 169 4.29 -7.11 -1.20
CA ILE A 169 3.97 -5.75 -1.66
C ILE A 169 4.21 -4.78 -0.51
N VAL A 170 5.21 -3.92 -0.66
CA VAL A 170 5.62 -2.91 0.32
C VAL A 170 5.43 -1.49 -0.24
N GLY A 171 5.17 -0.53 0.63
CA GLY A 171 5.04 0.88 0.24
C GLY A 171 4.58 1.75 1.38
N VAL A 172 4.82 3.07 1.28
CA VAL A 172 4.30 4.02 2.26
C VAL A 172 2.79 4.20 2.14
N THR A 173 2.15 4.81 3.12
CA THR A 173 0.72 5.13 3.05
C THR A 173 0.42 6.09 1.89
N ASN A 174 -0.80 6.03 1.36
CA ASN A 174 -1.27 6.87 0.25
C ASN A 174 -0.61 6.69 -1.13
N VAL A 175 0.34 5.76 -1.31
CA VAL A 175 0.89 5.42 -2.64
C VAL A 175 -0.11 4.69 -3.55
N GLY A 176 -1.21 4.20 -2.97
CA GLY A 176 -2.22 3.42 -3.67
C GLY A 176 -1.97 1.90 -3.65
N LYS A 177 -1.15 1.41 -2.70
CA LYS A 177 -0.92 -0.03 -2.46
C LYS A 177 -2.22 -0.80 -2.26
N SER A 178 -3.09 -0.36 -1.35
CA SER A 178 -4.36 -1.05 -1.08
C SER A 178 -5.29 -1.07 -2.30
N THR A 179 -5.30 0.01 -3.10
CA THR A 179 -6.05 0.03 -4.36
C THR A 179 -5.49 -0.98 -5.35
N LEU A 180 -4.16 -1.07 -5.47
CA LEU A 180 -3.49 -2.03 -6.34
C LEU A 180 -3.80 -3.48 -5.91
N VAL A 181 -3.65 -3.78 -4.61
CA VAL A 181 -3.94 -5.10 -4.02
C VAL A 181 -5.39 -5.50 -4.24
N ASN A 182 -6.35 -4.60 -3.99
CA ASN A 182 -7.77 -4.89 -4.20
C ASN A 182 -8.08 -5.21 -5.67
N GLN A 183 -7.40 -4.56 -6.61
CA GLN A 183 -7.58 -4.83 -8.04
C GLN A 183 -6.97 -6.18 -8.44
N ILE A 184 -5.81 -6.54 -7.86
CA ILE A 184 -5.23 -7.88 -8.03
C ILE A 184 -6.19 -8.93 -7.47
N ILE A 185 -6.74 -8.74 -6.26
CA ILE A 185 -7.72 -9.67 -5.67
C ILE A 185 -8.92 -9.84 -6.59
N ASN A 186 -9.49 -8.75 -7.13
CA ASN A 186 -10.66 -8.83 -8.00
C ASN A 186 -10.37 -9.60 -9.29
N GLN A 187 -9.23 -9.34 -9.94
CA GLN A 187 -8.82 -10.07 -11.15
C GLN A 187 -8.57 -11.56 -10.85
N THR A 188 -7.86 -11.87 -9.76
CA THR A 188 -7.59 -13.25 -9.36
C THR A 188 -8.87 -13.97 -8.90
N ALA A 189 -9.80 -13.28 -8.24
CA ALA A 189 -11.08 -13.83 -7.80
C ALA A 189 -12.05 -14.07 -8.98
N GLU A 190 -12.05 -13.23 -10.01
CA GLU A 190 -12.78 -13.52 -11.26
C GLU A 190 -12.27 -14.80 -11.92
N ILE A 191 -10.96 -15.05 -11.87
CA ILE A 191 -10.32 -16.27 -12.36
C ILE A 191 -10.66 -17.48 -11.47
N GLN A 192 -10.64 -17.32 -10.15
CA GLN A 192 -10.90 -18.40 -9.18
C GLN A 192 -12.40 -18.74 -9.01
N ASN A 193 -13.32 -17.79 -9.20
CA ASN A 193 -14.77 -18.01 -9.15
C ASN A 193 -15.28 -18.96 -10.25
N LEU A 194 -14.47 -19.22 -11.29
CA LEU A 194 -14.75 -20.25 -12.30
C LEU A 194 -14.41 -21.67 -11.83
N ILE A 195 -13.59 -21.84 -10.78
CA ILE A 195 -12.99 -23.14 -10.46
C ILE A 195 -13.28 -23.60 -9.02
N THR A 196 -13.34 -22.75 -8.00
CA THR A 196 -13.66 -23.24 -6.63
C THR A 196 -14.07 -22.13 -5.65
N THR A 197 -15.09 -22.40 -4.84
CA THR A 197 -15.51 -21.57 -3.70
C THR A 197 -14.59 -21.78 -2.49
N SER A 198 -13.44 -21.11 -2.45
CA SER A 198 -12.67 -20.96 -1.20
C SER A 198 -12.81 -19.54 -0.69
N LYS A 199 -13.64 -19.41 0.36
CA LYS A 199 -13.72 -18.25 1.25
C LYS A 199 -12.29 -17.84 1.62
N PHE A 200 -11.88 -16.59 1.38
CA PHE A 200 -10.60 -16.04 1.83
C PHE A 200 -10.61 -15.83 3.36
N PRO A 201 -9.76 -16.53 4.15
CA PRO A 201 -9.65 -16.26 5.59
C PRO A 201 -8.19 -16.20 6.07
N GLY A 202 -7.77 -15.08 6.65
CA GLY A 202 -6.49 -15.01 7.35
C GLY A 202 -6.11 -13.58 7.72
N THR A 203 -6.44 -13.15 8.94
CA THR A 203 -5.92 -11.90 9.51
C THR A 203 -5.44 -12.16 10.92
N THR A 204 -4.15 -12.43 11.03
CA THR A 204 -3.42 -12.29 12.29
C THR A 204 -2.43 -11.17 12.08
N LEU A 205 -2.90 -9.95 12.37
CA LEU A 205 -2.17 -8.68 12.29
C LEU A 205 -1.66 -8.33 10.87
N ASP A 206 -2.60 -7.87 10.04
CA ASP A 206 -2.38 -6.92 8.94
C ASP A 206 -1.66 -7.37 7.65
N LYS A 207 -1.38 -8.66 7.48
CA LYS A 207 -0.94 -9.21 6.18
C LYS A 207 -2.14 -9.83 5.45
N ILE A 208 -2.40 -9.42 4.20
CA ILE A 208 -3.39 -10.08 3.33
C ILE A 208 -2.62 -11.03 2.42
N GLU A 209 -2.91 -12.32 2.53
CA GLU A 209 -2.29 -13.35 1.68
C GLU A 209 -3.24 -13.74 0.55
N ILE A 210 -2.79 -13.55 -0.68
CA ILE A 210 -3.49 -13.95 -1.91
C ILE A 210 -2.76 -15.19 -2.45
N PRO A 211 -3.36 -16.39 -2.38
CA PRO A 211 -2.73 -17.60 -2.87
C PRO A 211 -2.60 -17.57 -4.39
N LEU A 212 -1.43 -17.97 -4.87
CA LEU A 212 -1.11 -18.22 -6.28
C LEU A 212 -1.29 -19.72 -6.60
N GLU A 213 -1.40 -20.06 -7.88
CA GLU A 213 -1.70 -21.44 -8.33
C GLU A 213 -0.59 -22.46 -8.00
N ASP A 214 0.64 -22.00 -7.80
CA ASP A 214 1.82 -22.83 -7.57
C ASP A 214 2.15 -23.04 -6.09
N GLY A 215 1.23 -22.64 -5.18
CA GLY A 215 1.40 -22.80 -3.74
C GLY A 215 2.17 -21.66 -3.06
N HIS A 216 2.58 -20.65 -3.82
CA HIS A 216 3.12 -19.40 -3.28
C HIS A 216 2.03 -18.37 -3.00
N SER A 217 2.37 -17.30 -2.30
CA SER A 217 1.43 -16.23 -1.97
C SER A 217 1.94 -14.85 -2.36
N LEU A 218 1.00 -13.98 -2.71
CA LEU A 218 1.21 -12.54 -2.74
C LEU A 218 0.73 -11.96 -1.42
N ILE A 219 1.64 -11.35 -0.67
CA ILE A 219 1.42 -10.83 0.66
C ILE A 219 1.39 -9.31 0.63
N ASP A 220 0.23 -8.73 0.95
CA ASP A 220 0.11 -7.30 1.21
C ASP A 220 0.67 -7.00 2.60
N THR A 221 1.60 -6.05 2.70
CA THR A 221 2.13 -5.60 3.99
C THR A 221 1.44 -4.32 4.44
N PRO A 222 1.34 -4.02 5.74
CA PRO A 222 0.88 -2.71 6.21
C PRO A 222 1.58 -1.53 5.51
N GLY A 223 0.82 -0.48 5.22
CA GLY A 223 1.38 0.75 4.65
C GLY A 223 2.21 1.51 5.70
N ILE A 224 3.34 2.08 5.27
CA ILE A 224 4.30 2.73 6.17
C ILE A 224 3.98 4.22 6.25
N ILE A 225 3.82 4.77 7.44
CA ILE A 225 3.65 6.22 7.57
C ILE A 225 5.02 6.89 7.52
N HIS A 226 5.33 7.55 6.41
CA HIS A 226 6.60 8.26 6.27
C HIS A 226 6.43 9.74 6.68
N ARG A 227 7.16 10.17 7.74
CA ARG A 227 7.01 11.52 8.31
C ARG A 227 7.32 12.67 7.35
N HIS A 228 8.11 12.41 6.31
CA HIS A 228 8.47 13.42 5.31
C HIS A 228 7.45 13.52 4.16
N GLN A 229 6.40 12.70 4.15
CA GLN A 229 5.36 12.77 3.14
C GLN A 229 4.51 14.03 3.34
N MET A 230 4.21 14.76 2.27
CA MET A 230 3.32 15.93 2.36
C MET A 230 1.96 15.55 2.97
N ALA A 231 1.50 14.32 2.70
CA ALA A 231 0.28 13.75 3.25
C ALA A 231 0.24 13.70 4.79
N HIS A 232 1.39 13.66 5.46
CA HIS A 232 1.46 13.61 6.91
C HIS A 232 1.07 14.96 7.57
N TYR A 233 1.23 16.07 6.84
CA TYR A 233 0.99 17.42 7.37
C TYR A 233 -0.39 17.97 7.01
N LEU A 234 -1.18 17.23 6.22
CA LEU A 234 -2.42 17.70 5.64
C LEU A 234 -3.60 16.91 6.19
N GLY A 235 -4.73 17.60 6.44
CA GLY A 235 -5.97 16.94 6.79
C GLY A 235 -6.50 16.09 5.64
N THR A 236 -7.36 15.12 5.92
CA THR A 236 -7.95 14.23 4.90
C THR A 236 -8.69 14.99 3.79
N LYS A 237 -9.31 16.13 4.10
CA LYS A 237 -9.97 17.01 3.12
C LYS A 237 -8.98 17.70 2.20
N ASP A 238 -7.87 18.19 2.75
CA ASP A 238 -6.84 18.88 1.98
C ASP A 238 -6.07 17.90 1.10
N LEU A 239 -5.87 16.67 1.59
CA LEU A 239 -5.34 15.56 0.79
C LEU A 239 -6.15 15.28 -0.47
N GLN A 240 -7.49 15.35 -0.39
CA GLN A 240 -8.34 15.18 -1.56
C GLN A 240 -8.23 16.34 -2.55
N LEU A 241 -7.90 17.54 -2.09
CA LEU A 241 -7.72 18.73 -2.94
C LEU A 241 -6.38 18.72 -3.67
N ILE A 242 -5.31 18.32 -2.99
CA ILE A 242 -3.96 18.27 -3.59
C ILE A 242 -3.77 17.06 -4.49
N ALA A 243 -4.45 15.94 -4.19
CA ALA A 243 -4.28 14.69 -4.92
C ALA A 243 -4.99 14.79 -6.28
N PRO A 244 -4.25 14.79 -7.39
CA PRO A 244 -4.86 14.98 -8.69
C PRO A 244 -5.66 13.72 -9.06
N GLN A 245 -6.94 13.90 -9.36
CA GLN A 245 -7.89 12.82 -9.71
C GLN A 245 -8.01 12.58 -11.22
N LYS A 246 -7.43 13.47 -12.03
CA LYS A 246 -7.50 13.46 -13.50
C LYS A 246 -6.18 13.94 -14.05
N GLU A 247 -5.92 13.59 -15.31
CA GLU A 247 -4.75 14.04 -16.08
C GLU A 247 -4.44 15.52 -15.82
N ILE A 248 -3.23 15.79 -15.34
CA ILE A 248 -2.76 17.16 -15.07
C ILE A 248 -2.59 17.87 -16.41
N LYS A 249 -3.31 18.98 -16.58
CA LYS A 249 -3.15 19.85 -17.75
C LYS A 249 -2.03 20.86 -17.49
N PRO A 250 -0.98 20.91 -18.33
CA PRO A 250 0.05 21.93 -18.21
C PRO A 250 -0.56 23.33 -18.24
N LYS A 251 -0.23 24.17 -17.25
CA LYS A 251 -0.61 25.59 -17.22
C LYS A 251 0.65 26.43 -17.44
N THR A 252 0.59 27.31 -18.44
CA THR A 252 1.70 28.21 -18.76
C THR A 252 1.46 29.56 -18.10
N TYR A 253 2.44 30.04 -17.36
CA TYR A 253 2.44 31.37 -16.74
C TYR A 253 3.65 32.14 -17.26
N GLN A 254 3.42 33.37 -17.72
CA GLN A 254 4.50 34.31 -18.05
C GLN A 254 4.74 35.20 -16.84
N LEU A 255 5.94 35.15 -16.28
CA LEU A 255 6.31 35.90 -15.09
C LEU A 255 7.29 37.02 -15.42
N ASN A 256 7.07 38.18 -14.79
CA ASN A 256 8.00 39.30 -14.77
C ASN A 256 8.90 39.22 -13.51
N PRO A 257 10.08 39.88 -13.52
CA PRO A 257 10.91 39.98 -12.33
C PRO A 257 10.13 40.49 -11.11
N GLY A 258 10.30 39.83 -9.96
CA GLY A 258 9.63 40.19 -8.70
C GLY A 258 8.23 39.59 -8.48
N GLN A 259 7.74 38.72 -9.38
CA GLN A 259 6.46 38.00 -9.17
C GLN A 259 6.65 36.68 -8.42
N THR A 260 5.62 36.30 -7.65
CA THR A 260 5.56 35.06 -6.86
C THR A 260 4.37 34.20 -7.29
N LEU A 261 4.58 32.88 -7.41
CA LEU A 261 3.50 31.90 -7.58
C LEU A 261 3.31 31.13 -6.27
N PHE A 262 2.11 31.20 -5.72
CA PHE A 262 1.67 30.32 -4.64
C PHE A 262 0.84 29.18 -5.23
N LEU A 263 1.19 27.94 -4.88
CA LEU A 263 0.45 26.74 -5.23
C LEU A 263 -0.26 26.26 -3.97
N GLY A 264 -1.47 26.78 -3.74
CA GLY A 264 -2.17 26.67 -2.45
C GLY A 264 -1.75 27.79 -1.49
N GLY A 265 -1.77 27.49 -0.19
CA GLY A 265 -1.55 28.44 0.91
C GLY A 265 -2.66 28.38 1.94
#